data_AF-A0A2V5ILV3-F1
#
_entry.id   AF-A0A2V5ILV3-F1
#
_cell.length_a   1.000
_cell.length_b   1.000
_cell.length_c   1.000
_cell.angle_alpha   90.00
_cell.angle_beta   90.00
_cell.angle_gamma   90.00
#
_symmetry.space_group_name_H-M   'P 1'
#
loop_
_entity.id
_entity.type
_entity.pdbx_description
1 polymer ?
#
loop_
_entity_poly.entity_id
_entity_poly.type
_entity_poly.pdbx_seq_one_letter_code
_entity_poly.pdbx_strand_id
1 'polypeptide(L)'
;MMSYRQSIERRTDIQQQVSLLISHYMLGRRLYSSIKMSSQRIAFKVSGTVQGVGFRDFTQKRATEYGLRGWVKNTHCGRVEGEAQGPKESVQKLLKDLNNGPRLAHVVKLEQKEIGVKDGEEKFSCYKTSESGFANIE
;
A
#
# COMPACT_ATOMS: atom_id res chain seq x y z
N MET A 1 18.11 -56.94 17.01
CA MET A 1 18.63 -55.55 16.85
C MET A 1 18.10 -54.80 15.61
N MET A 2 17.50 -55.45 14.61
CA MET A 2 17.01 -54.79 13.38
C MET A 2 15.74 -53.91 13.56
N SER A 3 14.91 -54.19 14.57
CA SER A 3 13.64 -53.48 14.81
C SER A 3 13.81 -52.04 15.34
N TYR A 4 14.89 -51.75 16.08
CA TYR A 4 15.13 -50.42 16.63
C TYR A 4 15.64 -49.42 15.58
N ARG A 5 16.48 -49.86 14.64
CA ARG A 5 16.96 -49.01 13.53
C ARG A 5 15.83 -48.56 12.60
N GLN A 6 14.93 -49.47 12.21
CA GLN A 6 13.72 -49.13 11.43
C GLN A 6 12.78 -48.14 12.15
N SER A 7 12.81 -48.14 13.48
CA SER A 7 12.01 -47.22 14.30
C SER A 7 12.66 -45.84 14.40
N ILE A 8 13.99 -45.78 14.47
CA ILE A 8 14.77 -44.52 14.44
C ILE A 8 14.66 -43.88 13.05
N GLU A 9 14.80 -44.64 11.97
CA GLU A 9 14.68 -44.17 10.58
C GLU A 9 13.30 -43.57 10.29
N ARG A 10 12.21 -44.23 10.71
CA ARG A 10 10.85 -43.68 10.60
C ARG A 10 10.63 -42.45 11.46
N ARG A 11 11.27 -42.36 12.63
CA ARG A 11 11.22 -41.15 13.47
C ARG A 11 12.00 -40.00 12.83
N THR A 12 13.16 -40.25 12.23
CA THR A 12 13.94 -39.21 11.54
C THR A 12 13.25 -38.72 10.28
N ASP A 13 12.56 -39.60 9.55
CA ASP A 13 11.78 -39.27 8.35
C ASP A 13 10.58 -38.35 8.69
N ILE A 14 9.82 -38.71 9.73
CA ILE A 14 8.72 -37.86 10.24
C ILE A 14 9.27 -36.52 10.77
N GLN A 15 10.39 -36.52 11.48
CA GLN A 15 11.03 -35.27 11.96
C GLN A 15 11.52 -34.39 10.80
N GLN A 16 12.06 -34.97 9.73
CA GLN A 16 12.48 -34.24 8.53
C GLN A 16 11.27 -33.70 7.76
N GLN A 17 10.21 -34.48 7.61
CA GLN A 17 8.99 -34.10 6.90
C GLN A 17 8.21 -32.99 7.63
N VAL A 18 8.12 -33.05 8.95
CA VAL A 18 7.53 -31.99 9.79
C VAL A 18 8.40 -30.72 9.75
N SER A 19 9.72 -30.85 9.80
CA SER A 19 10.65 -29.71 9.67
C SER A 19 10.54 -28.99 8.31
N LEU A 20 10.35 -29.74 7.22
CA LEU A 20 10.11 -29.19 5.88
C LEU A 20 8.77 -28.46 5.77
N LEU A 21 7.70 -29.00 6.37
CA LEU A 21 6.38 -28.35 6.37
C LEU A 21 6.36 -27.08 7.22
N ILE A 22 7.02 -27.09 8.39
CA ILE A 22 7.21 -25.90 9.22
C ILE A 22 8.08 -24.90 8.47
N SER A 23 9.14 -25.33 7.78
CA SER A 23 9.97 -24.45 6.96
C SER A 23 9.17 -23.84 5.81
N HIS A 24 8.32 -24.59 5.10
CA HIS A 24 7.44 -24.04 4.04
C HIS A 24 6.48 -22.99 4.62
N TYR A 25 5.85 -23.26 5.76
CA TYR A 25 4.96 -22.33 6.45
C TYR A 25 5.70 -21.08 6.98
N MET A 26 6.91 -21.25 7.51
CA MET A 26 7.74 -20.17 8.06
C MET A 26 8.52 -19.40 6.98
N LEU A 27 8.81 -20.00 5.82
CA LEU A 27 9.31 -19.32 4.61
C LEU A 27 8.23 -18.39 4.04
N GLY A 28 6.96 -18.77 4.16
CA GLY A 28 5.83 -17.86 3.97
C GLY A 28 5.89 -16.64 4.89
N ARG A 29 6.29 -16.81 6.16
CA ARG A 29 6.47 -15.71 7.14
C ARG A 29 7.79 -14.93 6.98
N ARG A 30 8.85 -15.53 6.45
CA ARG A 30 10.14 -14.87 6.21
C ARG A 30 10.09 -13.92 5.01
N LEU A 31 9.31 -14.29 3.98
CA LEU A 31 8.94 -13.38 2.90
C LEU A 31 7.94 -12.31 3.38
N TYR A 32 6.98 -12.65 4.25
CA TYR A 32 6.02 -11.68 4.82
C TYR A 32 6.69 -10.58 5.67
N SER A 33 7.75 -10.93 6.39
CA SER A 33 8.55 -9.96 7.14
C SER A 33 9.40 -9.07 6.24
N SER A 34 9.86 -9.57 5.09
CA SER A 34 10.62 -8.78 4.11
C SER A 34 9.72 -7.83 3.30
N ILE A 35 8.48 -8.24 2.99
CA ILE A 35 7.43 -7.38 2.39
C ILE A 35 6.99 -6.26 3.35
N LYS A 36 7.06 -6.50 4.67
CA LYS A 36 6.80 -5.46 5.68
C LYS A 36 7.82 -4.30 5.71
N MET A 37 9.00 -4.42 5.08
CA MET A 37 10.14 -3.53 5.33
C MET A 37 10.23 -2.25 4.47
N SER A 38 9.14 -1.76 3.89
CA SER A 38 9.09 -0.34 3.47
C SER A 38 7.65 0.12 3.30
N SER A 39 6.92 0.22 4.42
CA SER A 39 5.73 1.05 4.41
C SER A 39 6.18 2.49 4.25
N GLN A 40 5.88 3.09 3.10
CA GLN A 40 6.15 4.48 2.81
C GLN A 40 4.84 5.25 2.92
N ARG A 41 4.90 6.46 3.47
CA ARG A 41 3.80 7.41 3.43
C ARG A 41 4.19 8.57 2.53
N ILE A 42 3.30 8.91 1.61
CA ILE A 42 3.47 10.04 0.72
C ILE A 42 2.28 10.97 0.86
N ALA A 43 2.53 12.27 0.81
CA ALA A 43 1.54 13.26 0.46
C ALA A 43 1.65 13.52 -1.04
N PHE A 44 0.52 13.62 -1.73
CA PHE A 44 0.47 13.94 -3.15
C PHE A 44 -0.49 15.09 -3.41
N LYS A 45 -0.19 15.87 -4.45
CA LYS A 45 -0.99 16.98 -4.95
C LYS A 45 -1.09 16.87 -6.46
N VAL A 46 -2.32 16.84 -6.96
CA VAL A 46 -2.64 16.75 -8.38
C VAL A 46 -3.27 18.07 -8.83
N SER A 47 -2.73 18.62 -9.90
CA SER A 47 -3.23 19.84 -10.55
C SER A 47 -3.62 19.55 -12.00
N GLY A 48 -4.68 20.20 -12.48
CA GLY A 48 -5.23 20.03 -13.82
C GLY A 48 -6.76 20.02 -13.80
N THR A 49 -7.38 19.39 -14.80
CA THR A 49 -8.83 19.18 -14.87
C THR A 49 -9.20 17.95 -14.03
N VAL A 50 -9.23 18.12 -12.71
CA VAL A 50 -9.38 17.02 -11.72
C VAL A 50 -10.64 17.11 -10.85
N GLN A 51 -11.44 18.17 -11.01
CA GLN A 51 -12.72 18.34 -10.32
C GLN A 51 -13.89 18.07 -11.27
N GLY A 52 -15.00 17.52 -10.74
CA GLY A 52 -16.18 17.15 -11.55
C GLY A 52 -16.02 15.88 -12.40
N VAL A 53 -14.84 15.24 -12.39
CA VAL A 53 -14.49 14.09 -13.26
C VAL A 53 -14.40 12.75 -12.53
N GLY A 54 -14.89 12.69 -11.28
CA GLY A 54 -14.83 11.47 -10.47
C GLY A 54 -13.44 11.09 -9.93
N PHE A 55 -12.47 12.02 -9.93
CA PHE A 55 -11.09 11.74 -9.53
C PHE A 55 -10.98 11.15 -8.11
N ARG A 56 -11.78 11.64 -7.15
CA ARG A 56 -11.80 11.12 -5.77
C ARG A 56 -12.18 9.65 -5.70
N ASP A 57 -13.23 9.26 -6.43
CA ASP A 57 -13.74 7.89 -6.47
C ASP A 57 -12.71 6.95 -7.12
N PHE A 58 -12.12 7.39 -8.23
CA PHE A 58 -11.01 6.70 -8.88
C PHE A 58 -9.83 6.47 -7.92
N THR A 59 -9.38 7.51 -7.23
CA THR A 59 -8.28 7.42 -6.26
C THR A 59 -8.62 6.47 -5.11
N GLN A 60 -9.82 6.57 -4.55
CA GLN A 60 -10.26 5.70 -3.45
C GLN A 60 -10.32 4.23 -3.88
N LYS A 61 -10.87 3.96 -5.07
CA LYS A 61 -10.95 2.60 -5.63
C LYS A 61 -9.56 1.99 -5.82
N ARG A 62 -8.64 2.72 -6.44
CA ARG A 62 -7.24 2.27 -6.64
C ARG A 62 -6.50 2.09 -5.32
N ALA A 63 -6.66 3.02 -4.39
CA ALA A 63 -6.06 2.90 -3.05
C ALA A 63 -6.56 1.64 -2.34
N THR A 64 -7.85 1.33 -2.44
CA THR A 64 -8.45 0.12 -1.86
C THR A 64 -7.95 -1.15 -2.55
N GLU A 65 -7.90 -1.17 -3.89
CA GLU A 65 -7.36 -2.29 -4.69
C GLU A 65 -5.90 -2.61 -4.34
N TYR A 66 -5.10 -1.58 -4.05
CA TYR A 66 -3.67 -1.72 -3.70
C TYR A 66 -3.39 -1.90 -2.21
N GLY A 67 -4.44 -1.95 -1.37
CA GLY A 67 -4.32 -2.09 0.09
C GLY A 67 -3.65 -0.89 0.76
N LEU A 68 -3.78 0.31 0.17
CA LEU A 68 -3.23 1.55 0.68
C LEU A 68 -4.17 2.22 1.68
N ARG A 69 -3.58 2.95 2.61
CA ARG A 69 -4.26 3.67 3.71
C ARG A 69 -4.01 5.17 3.56
N GLY A 70 -4.87 6.03 4.11
CA GLY A 70 -4.71 7.48 4.02
C GLY A 70 -5.99 8.20 3.61
N TRP A 71 -5.88 9.27 2.83
CA TRP A 71 -7.03 10.07 2.48
C TRP A 71 -6.89 10.84 1.15
N VAL A 72 -8.03 11.27 0.61
CA VAL A 72 -8.09 12.16 -0.57
C VAL A 72 -9.13 13.25 -0.35
N LYS A 73 -8.82 14.48 -0.77
CA LYS A 73 -9.71 15.63 -0.71
C LYS A 73 -9.55 16.54 -1.93
N ASN A 74 -10.60 17.29 -2.24
CA ASN A 74 -10.51 18.39 -3.18
C ASN A 74 -10.12 19.66 -2.43
N THR A 75 -9.34 20.52 -3.08
CA THR A 75 -8.97 21.85 -2.58
C THR A 75 -9.84 22.91 -3.28
N HIS A 76 -10.16 24.01 -2.60
CA HIS A 76 -10.91 25.13 -3.19
C HIS A 76 -10.24 25.72 -4.45
N CYS A 77 -8.92 25.61 -4.57
CA CYS A 77 -8.16 26.07 -5.73
C CYS A 77 -8.22 25.11 -6.95
N GLY A 78 -9.27 24.29 -7.10
CA GLY A 78 -9.39 23.40 -8.26
C GLY A 78 -8.49 22.16 -8.25
N ARG A 79 -7.79 21.88 -7.15
CA ARG A 79 -6.77 20.82 -7.03
C ARG A 79 -7.28 19.61 -6.24
N VAL A 80 -6.55 18.50 -6.32
CA VAL A 80 -6.78 17.31 -5.48
C VAL A 80 -5.53 17.06 -4.65
N GLU A 81 -5.72 16.87 -3.35
CA GLU A 81 -4.66 16.54 -2.41
C GLU A 81 -5.00 15.24 -1.69
N GLY A 82 -3.98 14.50 -1.29
CA GLY A 82 -4.18 13.29 -0.52
C GLY A 82 -2.91 12.76 0.09
N GLU A 83 -3.08 11.75 0.92
CA GLU A 83 -2.00 10.97 1.50
C GLU A 83 -2.26 9.50 1.24
N ALA A 84 -1.18 8.78 0.92
CA ALA A 84 -1.19 7.34 0.74
C ALA A 84 -0.05 6.71 1.54
N GLN A 85 -0.40 5.71 2.35
CA GLN A 85 0.51 4.92 3.15
C GLN A 85 0.37 3.45 2.78
N GLY A 86 1.49 2.78 2.56
CA GLY A 86 1.54 1.35 2.35
C GLY A 86 2.86 0.91 1.73
N PRO A 87 2.94 -0.32 1.19
CA PRO A 87 4.14 -0.81 0.53
C PRO A 87 4.57 0.13 -0.60
N LYS A 88 5.86 0.43 -0.71
CA LYS A 88 6.43 1.32 -1.74
C LYS A 88 5.93 0.99 -3.16
N GLU A 89 5.83 -0.28 -3.51
CA GLU A 89 5.34 -0.73 -4.81
C GLU A 89 3.86 -0.35 -5.05
N SER A 90 3.01 -0.55 -4.05
CA SER A 90 1.59 -0.16 -4.10
C SER A 90 1.46 1.36 -4.25
N VAL A 91 2.25 2.12 -3.49
CA VAL A 91 2.29 3.58 -3.55
C VAL A 91 2.71 4.06 -4.96
N GLN A 92 3.74 3.44 -5.54
CA GLN A 92 4.18 3.75 -6.90
C GLN A 92 3.14 3.41 -7.96
N LYS A 93 2.39 2.31 -7.81
CA LYS A 93 1.26 1.97 -8.69
C LYS A 93 0.17 3.04 -8.62
N LEU A 94 -0.20 3.45 -7.41
CA LEU A 94 -1.17 4.53 -7.22
C LEU A 94 -0.70 5.82 -7.91
N LEU A 95 0.55 6.23 -7.72
CA LEU A 95 1.09 7.44 -8.36
C LEU A 95 1.03 7.39 -9.90
N LYS A 96 1.33 6.23 -10.50
CA LYS A 96 1.20 6.04 -11.95
C LYS A 96 -0.25 6.19 -12.41
N ASP A 97 -1.19 5.60 -11.68
CA ASP A 97 -2.62 5.73 -11.98
C ASP A 97 -3.12 7.16 -11.79
N LEU A 98 -2.65 7.87 -10.76
CA LEU A 98 -2.96 9.27 -10.52
C LEU A 98 -2.42 10.17 -11.64
N ASN A 99 -1.29 9.84 -12.23
CA ASN A 99 -0.72 10.59 -13.36
C ASN A 99 -1.56 10.40 -14.64
N ASN A 100 -2.10 9.19 -14.85
CA ASN A 100 -3.00 8.92 -15.98
C ASN A 100 -4.40 9.52 -15.75
N GLY A 101 -4.89 9.47 -14.52
CA GLY A 101 -6.22 9.89 -14.13
C GLY A 101 -7.36 9.03 -14.75
N PRO A 102 -8.62 9.28 -14.35
CA PRO A 102 -9.78 8.71 -15.03
C PRO A 102 -9.93 9.30 -16.45
N ARG A 103 -10.71 8.62 -17.32
CA ARG A 103 -10.89 8.96 -18.74
C ARG A 103 -11.24 10.43 -19.03
N LEU A 104 -11.91 11.10 -18.09
CA LEU A 104 -12.34 12.50 -18.21
C LEU A 104 -11.42 13.49 -17.50
N ALA A 105 -10.43 13.03 -16.75
CA ALA A 105 -9.46 13.89 -16.09
C ALA A 105 -8.28 14.19 -17.01
N HIS A 106 -7.72 15.38 -16.82
CA HIS A 106 -6.44 15.74 -17.44
C HIS A 106 -5.50 16.24 -16.35
N VAL A 107 -4.44 15.48 -16.09
CA VAL A 107 -3.44 15.82 -15.07
C VAL A 107 -2.33 16.62 -15.72
N VAL A 108 -2.18 17.86 -15.26
CA VAL A 108 -1.14 18.78 -15.72
C VAL A 108 0.12 18.60 -14.87
N LYS A 109 -0.04 18.35 -13.57
CA LYS A 109 1.09 18.20 -12.65
C LYS A 109 0.73 17.31 -11.48
N LEU A 110 1.61 16.36 -11.19
CA LEU A 110 1.60 15.53 -9.98
C LEU A 110 2.83 15.88 -9.14
N GLU A 111 2.61 16.34 -7.91
CA GLU A 111 3.67 16.56 -6.91
C GLU A 111 3.51 15.53 -5.80
N GLN A 112 4.64 15.00 -5.31
CA GLN A 112 4.67 14.06 -4.20
C GLN A 112 5.74 14.48 -3.18
N LYS A 113 5.46 14.32 -1.90
CA LYS A 113 6.41 14.51 -0.79
C LYS A 113 6.36 13.26 0.09
N GLU A 114 7.51 12.70 0.40
CA GLU A 114 7.60 11.62 1.39
C GLU A 114 7.43 12.21 2.79
N ILE A 115 6.55 11.60 3.58
CA ILE A 115 6.21 12.04 4.93
C ILE A 115 6.39 10.89 5.93
N GLY A 116 6.52 11.22 7.21
CA GLY A 116 6.64 10.24 8.28
C GLY A 116 5.45 9.28 8.31
N VAL A 117 5.75 7.99 8.34
CA VAL A 117 4.75 6.92 8.48
C VAL A 117 3.98 7.14 9.78
N LYS A 118 2.65 7.10 9.72
CA LYS A 118 1.80 7.24 10.91
C LYS A 118 1.11 5.92 11.17
N ASP A 119 1.30 5.40 12.38
CA ASP A 119 0.63 4.19 12.82
C ASP A 119 -0.78 4.55 13.32
N GLY A 120 -1.80 3.80 12.88
CA GLY A 120 -3.20 3.97 13.32
C GLY A 120 -4.24 4.32 12.24
N GLU A 121 -3.88 4.62 10.99
CA GLU A 121 -4.86 4.99 9.96
C GLU A 121 -5.41 3.76 9.23
N GLU A 122 -6.41 3.04 9.73
CA GLU A 122 -6.84 1.73 9.17
C GLU A 122 -7.56 1.76 7.82
N LYS A 123 -8.08 2.91 7.39
CA LYS A 123 -8.94 2.99 6.21
C LYS A 123 -8.60 4.19 5.33
N PHE A 124 -8.75 4.02 4.02
CA PHE A 124 -8.65 5.13 3.07
C PHE A 124 -9.96 5.93 3.05
N SER A 125 -9.90 7.20 3.48
CA SER A 125 -11.09 8.05 3.67
C SER A 125 -11.12 9.24 2.71
N CYS A 126 -12.31 9.61 2.25
CA CYS A 126 -12.53 10.80 1.43
C CYS A 126 -13.03 11.96 2.31
N TYR A 127 -12.27 13.06 2.35
CA TYR A 127 -12.62 14.25 3.15
C TYR A 127 -13.41 15.28 2.33
N LYS A 128 -14.16 16.14 3.04
CA LYS A 128 -14.82 17.31 2.47
C LYS A 128 -13.79 18.29 1.90
N THR A 129 -14.22 19.10 0.94
CA THR A 129 -13.38 20.14 0.33
C THR A 129 -12.92 21.15 1.40
N SER A 130 -11.62 21.39 1.50
CA SER A 130 -11.02 22.33 2.47
C SER A 130 -9.99 23.25 1.80
N GLU A 131 -9.34 24.12 2.57
CA GLU A 131 -8.11 24.80 2.13
C GLU A 131 -6.96 23.79 1.95
N SER A 132 -5.96 24.19 1.16
CA SER A 132 -4.79 23.35 0.81
C SER A 132 -3.97 23.06 2.06
N GLY A 133 -3.75 21.77 2.35
CA GLY A 133 -2.89 21.34 3.46
C GLY A 133 -1.45 21.08 3.01
N PHE A 134 -1.24 20.87 1.71
CA PHE A 134 0.04 20.45 1.15
C PHE A 134 1.19 21.44 1.38
N ALA A 135 0.90 22.73 1.54
CA ALA A 135 1.91 23.76 1.83
C ALA A 135 2.41 23.74 3.29
N ASN A 136 1.63 23.18 4.22
CA ASN A 136 1.92 23.18 5.66
C ASN A 136 2.54 21.86 6.15
N ILE A 137 2.98 21.01 5.21
CA ILE A 137 3.71 19.80 5.54
C ILE A 137 5.17 20.24 5.73
N GLU A 138 5.55 20.62 6.94
CA GLU A 138 6.96 20.87 7.31
C GLU A 138 7.74 19.54 7.35
#